data_AF-A0A5N4ALN2-F1
#
_entry.id   AF-A0A5N4ALN2-F1
#
_cell.length_a   1.000
_cell.length_b   1.000
_cell.length_c   1.000
_cell.angle_alpha   90.00
_cell.angle_beta   90.00
_cell.angle_gamma   90.00
#
_symmetry.space_group_name_H-M   'P 1'
#
loop_
_entity.id
_entity.type
_entity.pdbx_description
1 polymer ?
#
loop_
_entity_poly.entity_id
_entity_poly.type
_entity_poly.pdbx_seq_one_letter_code
_entity_poly.pdbx_strand_id
1 'polypeptide(L)'
;MFGITFSNNITEHRQKSRVMTGYTWVASSHGRAAPPRAVQAGQDADGSLIYAGRAFFHGDTLPCKIVPQRREAYVSHNGREHNVSNYEYLVEQHMQWVSSSGSYIPPGAVPAGHTSSGETLYLGRVRHGNSITVGKVHPSHGCLYIPFGGNEVNYNSYEILVMR
;
A
#
# COMPACT_ATOMS: atom_id res chain seq x y z
N MET A 1 -39.71 43.25 -33.83
CA MET A 1 -38.42 43.43 -33.15
C MET A 1 -38.40 42.42 -32.00
N PHE A 2 -37.80 41.25 -32.25
CA PHE A 2 -37.77 40.12 -31.31
C PHE A 2 -36.61 40.34 -30.31
N GLY A 3 -36.92 40.39 -29.01
CA GLY A 3 -35.93 40.41 -27.93
C GLY A 3 -35.92 39.05 -27.24
N ILE A 4 -34.80 38.34 -27.32
CA ILE A 4 -34.61 36.98 -26.80
C ILE A 4 -34.10 37.09 -25.36
N THR A 5 -34.80 36.46 -24.40
CA THR A 5 -34.35 36.34 -23.00
C THR A 5 -33.33 35.20 -22.90
N PHE A 6 -32.10 35.50 -22.49
CA PHE A 6 -31.11 34.48 -22.14
C PHE A 6 -31.30 34.04 -20.68
N SER A 7 -31.75 32.81 -20.48
CA SER A 7 -31.72 32.11 -19.20
C SER A 7 -30.41 31.32 -19.12
N ASN A 8 -29.49 31.75 -18.26
CA ASN A 8 -28.28 30.99 -17.92
C ASN A 8 -28.58 30.08 -16.73
N ASN A 9 -29.10 28.88 -16.99
CA ASN A 9 -29.05 27.77 -16.05
C ASN A 9 -27.64 27.18 -16.06
N ILE A 10 -26.77 27.67 -15.17
CA ILE A 10 -25.48 27.04 -14.90
C ILE A 10 -25.75 25.78 -14.09
N THR A 11 -25.47 24.63 -14.71
CA THR A 11 -25.49 23.31 -14.09
C THR A 11 -24.40 23.24 -13.02
N GLU A 12 -24.79 23.16 -11.75
CA GLU A 12 -23.87 22.89 -10.64
C GLU A 12 -23.31 21.47 -10.77
N HIS A 13 -22.12 21.35 -11.38
CA HIS A 13 -21.29 20.16 -11.20
C HIS A 13 -20.73 20.18 -9.79
N ARG A 14 -21.39 19.45 -8.88
CA ARG A 14 -20.88 19.14 -7.54
C ARG A 14 -19.55 18.39 -7.65
N GLN A 15 -18.45 19.14 -7.62
CA GLN A 15 -17.11 18.59 -7.49
C GLN A 15 -17.00 17.99 -6.09
N LYS A 16 -17.10 16.65 -6.00
CA LYS A 16 -16.72 15.94 -4.76
C LYS A 16 -15.27 16.33 -4.46
N SER A 17 -15.07 17.11 -3.41
CA SER A 17 -13.74 17.46 -2.93
C SER A 17 -13.00 16.16 -2.65
N ARG A 18 -12.00 15.86 -3.49
CA ARG A 18 -11.06 14.78 -3.20
C ARG A 18 -10.34 15.23 -1.93
N VAL A 19 -10.60 14.57 -0.81
CA VAL A 19 -9.74 14.68 0.37
C VAL A 19 -8.32 14.44 -0.13
N MET A 20 -7.50 15.48 -0.12
CA MET A 20 -6.10 15.36 -0.48
C MET A 20 -5.43 14.62 0.67
N THR A 21 -5.37 13.30 0.57
CA THR A 21 -4.48 12.52 1.41
C THR A 21 -3.06 13.05 1.23
N GLY A 22 -2.26 13.12 2.30
CA GLY A 22 -0.86 13.58 2.22
C GLY A 22 0.04 12.70 1.33
N TYR A 23 -0.50 11.58 0.83
CA TYR A 23 0.12 10.59 -0.05
C TYR A 23 -0.72 10.31 -1.29
N THR A 24 -0.08 9.72 -2.30
CA THR A 24 -0.74 9.22 -3.51
C THR A 24 -0.33 7.78 -3.84
N TRP A 25 -1.18 7.11 -4.60
CA TRP A 25 -0.91 5.79 -5.18
C TRP A 25 -0.66 5.95 -6.67
N VAL A 26 0.51 5.50 -7.15
CA VAL A 26 0.92 5.65 -8.55
C VAL A 26 0.95 4.27 -9.21
N ALA A 27 0.02 4.05 -10.13
CA ALA A 27 -0.06 2.81 -10.91
C ALA A 27 1.25 2.54 -11.67
N SER A 28 1.66 1.28 -11.65
CA SER A 28 2.86 0.80 -12.30
C SER A 28 2.75 -0.69 -12.63
N SER A 29 3.75 -1.20 -13.32
CA SER A 29 3.83 -2.61 -13.67
C SER A 29 5.26 -3.03 -13.98
N HIS A 30 5.52 -4.34 -13.87
CA HIS A 30 6.74 -5.02 -14.31
C HIS A 30 8.05 -4.24 -14.13
N GLY A 31 8.50 -4.05 -12.89
CA GLY A 31 9.85 -3.56 -12.64
C GLY A 31 10.17 -2.18 -13.17
N ARG A 32 9.15 -1.40 -13.56
CA ARG A 32 9.31 0.03 -13.79
C ARG A 32 9.93 0.63 -12.53
N ALA A 33 10.93 1.47 -12.74
CA ALA A 33 11.62 2.16 -11.67
C ALA A 33 10.62 2.85 -10.74
N ALA A 34 10.95 2.87 -9.45
CA ALA A 34 10.14 3.57 -8.46
C ALA A 34 10.06 5.06 -8.84
N PRO A 35 8.87 5.68 -8.81
CA PRO A 35 8.75 7.11 -9.05
C PRO A 35 9.50 7.90 -7.97
N PRO A 36 9.86 9.18 -8.23
CA PRO A 36 10.40 10.04 -7.19
C PRO A 36 9.49 10.01 -5.97
N ARG A 37 10.11 9.92 -4.78
CA ARG A 37 9.41 9.93 -3.49
C ARG A 37 8.55 8.70 -3.19
N ALA A 38 8.73 7.61 -3.94
CA ALA A 38 8.20 6.32 -3.54
C ALA A 38 8.76 5.92 -2.17
N VAL A 39 7.91 5.36 -1.32
CA VAL A 39 8.28 4.97 0.04
C VAL A 39 9.16 3.72 -0.01
N GLN A 40 10.46 3.91 0.23
CA GLN A 40 11.38 2.80 0.46
C GLN A 40 11.04 2.17 1.82
N ALA A 41 10.58 0.92 1.80
CA ALA A 41 10.10 0.20 2.97
C ALA A 41 11.20 -0.65 3.63
N GLY A 42 12.25 -0.99 2.89
CA GLY A 42 13.39 -1.73 3.42
C GLY A 42 14.39 -2.11 2.35
N GLN A 43 15.10 -3.21 2.59
CA GLN A 43 16.16 -3.72 1.74
C GLN A 43 16.19 -5.25 1.87
N ASP A 44 16.36 -5.94 0.74
CA ASP A 44 16.46 -7.40 0.71
C ASP A 44 17.88 -7.88 0.99
N ALA A 45 18.04 -9.18 1.23
CA ALA A 45 19.34 -9.76 1.63
C ALA A 45 20.45 -9.59 0.58
N ASP A 46 20.09 -9.41 -0.69
CA ASP A 46 21.02 -9.15 -1.81
C ASP A 46 21.35 -7.65 -2.00
N GLY A 47 20.83 -6.79 -1.13
CA GLY A 47 20.99 -5.34 -1.19
C GLY A 47 19.95 -4.62 -2.06
N SER A 48 19.05 -5.33 -2.74
CA SER A 48 17.96 -4.74 -3.52
C SER A 48 17.02 -3.92 -2.65
N LEU A 49 16.55 -2.79 -3.16
CA LEU A 49 15.65 -1.92 -2.40
C LEU A 49 14.22 -2.47 -2.47
N ILE A 50 13.54 -2.43 -1.32
CA ILE A 50 12.14 -2.81 -1.21
C ILE A 50 11.30 -1.54 -1.08
N TYR A 51 10.27 -1.42 -1.91
CA TYR A 51 9.31 -0.32 -1.89
C TYR A 51 7.93 -0.78 -1.45
N ALA A 52 7.23 0.12 -0.76
CA ALA A 52 5.84 -0.06 -0.34
C ALA A 52 4.89 0.14 -1.54
N GLY A 53 3.92 -0.76 -1.66
CA GLY A 53 2.85 -0.61 -2.62
C GLY A 53 1.60 -1.37 -2.21
N ARG A 54 0.66 -1.43 -3.15
CA ARG A 54 -0.51 -2.31 -3.08
C ARG A 54 -0.83 -2.90 -4.45
N ALA A 55 -1.52 -4.02 -4.47
CA ALA A 55 -1.99 -4.66 -5.69
C ALA A 55 -3.37 -5.28 -5.49
N PHE A 56 -4.17 -5.30 -6.54
CA PHE A 56 -5.43 -6.05 -6.54
C PHE A 56 -5.15 -7.53 -6.82
N PHE A 57 -5.63 -8.42 -5.97
CA PHE A 57 -5.40 -9.86 -6.08
C PHE A 57 -6.59 -10.62 -5.47
N HIS A 58 -7.23 -11.48 -6.28
CA HIS A 58 -8.34 -12.34 -5.84
C HIS A 58 -9.51 -11.64 -5.12
N GLY A 59 -9.84 -10.41 -5.52
CA GLY A 59 -10.93 -9.63 -4.91
C GLY A 59 -10.49 -8.68 -3.80
N ASP A 60 -9.26 -8.83 -3.32
CA ASP A 60 -8.69 -7.98 -2.28
C ASP A 60 -7.77 -6.92 -2.90
N THR A 61 -7.64 -5.78 -2.22
CA THR A 61 -6.52 -4.86 -2.43
C THR A 61 -5.50 -5.10 -1.32
N LEU A 62 -4.32 -5.62 -1.66
CA LEU A 62 -3.34 -6.10 -0.69
C LEU A 62 -2.08 -5.23 -0.69
N PRO A 63 -1.54 -4.85 0.49
CA PRO A 63 -0.18 -4.33 0.61
C PRO A 63 0.84 -5.27 -0.02
N CYS A 64 1.82 -4.72 -0.75
CA CYS A 64 2.79 -5.51 -1.50
C CYS A 64 4.25 -5.05 -1.28
N LYS A 65 5.16 -6.03 -1.43
CA LYS A 65 6.62 -5.85 -1.53
C LYS A 65 6.98 -5.60 -2.99
N ILE A 66 7.51 -4.45 -3.35
CA ILE A 66 7.99 -4.16 -4.73
C ILE A 66 9.51 -4.11 -4.73
N VAL A 67 10.15 -4.85 -5.65
CA VAL A 67 11.61 -4.91 -5.82
C VAL A 67 11.96 -4.54 -7.27
N PRO A 68 12.10 -3.24 -7.59
CA PRO A 68 12.27 -2.78 -8.97
C PRO A 68 13.52 -3.35 -9.64
N GLN A 69 14.64 -3.49 -8.91
CA GLN A 69 15.90 -4.05 -9.43
C GLN A 69 15.74 -5.48 -9.96
N ARG A 70 14.82 -6.26 -9.38
CA ARG A 70 14.52 -7.64 -9.83
C ARG A 70 13.28 -7.74 -10.71
N ARG A 71 12.59 -6.62 -10.93
CA ARG A 71 11.33 -6.53 -11.68
C ARG A 71 10.19 -7.37 -11.10
N GLU A 72 10.16 -7.47 -9.78
CA GLU A 72 9.20 -8.31 -9.06
C GLU A 72 8.37 -7.49 -8.09
N ALA A 73 7.13 -7.92 -7.88
CA ALA A 73 6.31 -7.47 -6.77
C ALA A 73 5.53 -8.66 -6.21
N TYR A 74 5.29 -8.65 -4.90
CA TYR A 74 4.70 -9.77 -4.20
C TYR A 74 3.63 -9.34 -3.20
N VAL A 75 2.55 -10.11 -3.13
CA VAL A 75 1.52 -10.02 -2.09
C VAL A 75 1.47 -11.31 -1.29
N SER A 76 1.08 -11.19 -0.03
CA SER A 76 0.77 -12.35 0.83
C SER A 76 -0.72 -12.66 0.76
N HIS A 77 -1.09 -13.88 0.39
CA HIS A 77 -2.49 -14.28 0.32
C HIS A 77 -2.65 -15.80 0.50
N ASN A 78 -3.54 -16.20 1.41
CA ASN A 78 -3.90 -17.60 1.70
C ASN A 78 -2.67 -18.51 1.93
N GLY A 79 -1.76 -18.11 2.81
CA GLY A 79 -0.60 -18.92 3.20
C GLY A 79 0.58 -18.89 2.22
N ARG A 80 0.47 -18.13 1.11
CA ARG A 80 1.47 -18.10 0.04
C ARG A 80 1.91 -16.69 -0.33
N GLU A 81 3.12 -16.61 -0.86
CA GLU A 81 3.63 -15.45 -1.59
C GLU A 81 3.21 -15.57 -3.06
N HIS A 82 2.64 -14.51 -3.62
CA HIS A 82 2.19 -14.47 -5.02
C HIS A 82 2.88 -13.33 -5.75
N ASN A 83 3.47 -13.63 -6.91
CA ASN A 83 4.00 -12.61 -7.79
C ASN A 83 2.85 -11.85 -8.47
N VAL A 84 2.94 -10.52 -8.50
CA VAL A 84 1.94 -9.64 -9.12
C VAL A 84 2.60 -8.71 -10.14
N SER A 85 2.00 -8.58 -11.30
CA SER A 85 2.53 -7.78 -12.41
C SER A 85 2.06 -6.33 -12.42
N ASN A 86 0.89 -6.06 -11.83
CA ASN A 86 0.27 -4.75 -11.76
C ASN A 86 0.12 -4.35 -10.30
N TYR A 87 0.55 -3.13 -9.97
CA TYR A 87 0.59 -2.64 -8.60
C TYR A 87 0.61 -1.11 -8.61
N GLU A 88 0.42 -0.51 -7.43
CA GLU A 88 0.58 0.92 -7.21
C GLU A 88 1.69 1.16 -6.20
N TYR A 89 2.62 2.08 -6.50
CA TYR A 89 3.58 2.57 -5.52
C TYR A 89 2.90 3.52 -4.55
N LEU A 90 3.24 3.42 -3.27
CA LEU A 90 2.95 4.45 -2.29
C LEU A 90 3.97 5.59 -2.41
N VAL A 91 3.52 6.82 -2.59
CA VAL A 91 4.37 8.01 -2.82
C VAL A 91 3.99 9.13 -1.85
N GLU A 92 4.95 9.61 -1.05
CA GLU A 92 4.69 10.53 0.08
C GLU A 92 5.94 11.31 0.57
N GLN A 93 5.78 12.35 1.41
CA GLN A 93 6.82 13.22 2.02
C GLN A 93 7.14 13.01 3.51
N HIS A 94 6.15 12.85 4.36
CA HIS A 94 6.16 12.79 5.81
C HIS A 94 5.46 11.53 6.36
N MET A 95 6.13 10.38 6.24
CA MET A 95 5.71 9.10 6.81
C MET A 95 6.76 8.60 7.79
N GLN A 96 6.32 7.82 8.77
CA GLN A 96 7.19 7.20 9.76
C GLN A 96 6.75 5.77 10.06
N TRP A 97 7.72 4.94 10.42
CA TRP A 97 7.49 3.57 10.87
C TRP A 97 7.45 3.57 12.39
N VAL A 98 6.37 3.04 12.96
CA VAL A 98 6.12 3.00 14.40
C VAL A 98 5.98 1.57 14.85
N SER A 99 6.63 1.19 15.94
CA SER A 99 6.48 -0.14 16.52
C SER A 99 5.03 -0.41 16.91
N SER A 100 4.53 -1.58 16.56
CA SER A 100 3.20 -2.07 16.90
C SER A 100 3.22 -3.59 17.10
N SER A 101 2.10 -4.13 17.57
CA SER A 101 1.93 -5.56 17.80
C SER A 101 0.46 -5.96 17.84
N GLY A 102 0.19 -7.24 17.54
CA GLY A 102 -1.14 -7.79 17.66
C GLY A 102 -2.14 -7.10 16.73
N SER A 103 -3.30 -6.74 17.26
CA SER A 103 -4.35 -6.01 16.55
C SER A 103 -4.25 -4.49 16.71
N TYR A 104 -3.21 -3.98 17.39
CA TYR A 104 -3.10 -2.54 17.65
C TYR A 104 -2.75 -1.77 16.37
N ILE A 105 -3.58 -0.78 16.04
CA ILE A 105 -3.38 0.14 14.92
C ILE A 105 -3.22 1.55 15.49
N PRO A 106 -2.01 2.14 15.45
CA PRO A 106 -1.76 3.47 15.97
C PRO A 106 -2.51 4.54 15.16
N PRO A 107 -2.85 5.68 15.79
CA PRO A 107 -3.39 6.84 15.09
C PRO A 107 -2.50 7.26 13.91
N GLY A 108 -3.11 7.60 12.78
CA GLY A 108 -2.41 8.00 11.57
C GLY A 108 -1.87 6.83 10.73
N ALA A 109 -2.10 5.57 11.12
CA ALA A 109 -1.76 4.41 10.29
C ALA A 109 -2.39 4.51 8.90
N VAL A 110 -1.58 4.28 7.87
CA VAL A 110 -1.97 4.46 6.47
C VAL A 110 -2.76 3.25 5.99
N PRO A 111 -4.06 3.40 5.64
CA PRO A 111 -4.80 2.33 4.97
C PRO A 111 -4.16 2.04 3.62
N ALA A 112 -3.77 0.79 3.41
CA ALA A 112 -3.03 0.36 2.23
C ALA A 112 -3.75 -0.72 1.42
N GLY A 113 -4.92 -1.15 1.88
CA GLY A 113 -5.69 -2.19 1.23
C GLY A 113 -6.99 -2.47 1.96
N HIS A 114 -7.74 -3.41 1.41
CA HIS A 114 -8.91 -3.99 2.06
C HIS A 114 -9.14 -5.40 1.55
N THR A 115 -9.68 -6.25 2.42
CA THR A 115 -10.22 -7.54 2.00
C THR A 115 -11.50 -7.33 1.19
N SER A 116 -11.91 -8.35 0.45
CA SER A 116 -13.19 -8.41 -0.26
C SER A 116 -14.41 -8.31 0.68
N SER A 117 -14.25 -8.61 1.97
CA SER A 117 -15.26 -8.38 3.01
C SER A 117 -15.27 -6.94 3.56
N GLY A 118 -14.32 -6.10 3.15
CA GLY A 118 -14.22 -4.69 3.54
C GLY A 118 -13.34 -4.43 4.76
N GLU A 119 -12.65 -5.42 5.31
CA GLU A 119 -11.70 -5.19 6.40
C GLU A 119 -10.51 -4.38 5.88
N THR A 120 -10.18 -3.28 6.56
CA THR A 120 -9.04 -2.44 6.18
C THR A 120 -7.72 -3.12 6.51
N LEU A 121 -6.80 -3.12 5.56
CA LEU A 121 -5.44 -3.61 5.71
C LEU A 121 -4.45 -2.46 5.75
N TYR A 122 -3.38 -2.63 6.52
CA TYR A 122 -2.35 -1.63 6.70
C TYR A 122 -1.00 -2.14 6.25
N LEU A 123 -0.07 -1.21 6.03
CA LEU A 123 1.25 -1.51 5.55
C LEU A 123 2.20 -1.63 6.75
N GLY A 124 2.80 -2.81 6.93
CA GLY A 124 3.75 -3.08 8.00
C GLY A 124 5.04 -3.68 7.47
N ARG A 125 6.11 -3.58 8.26
CA ARG A 125 7.40 -4.18 7.96
C ARG A 125 8.01 -4.86 9.18
N VAL A 126 8.95 -5.75 8.92
CA VAL A 126 9.70 -6.48 9.94
C VAL A 126 11.09 -6.85 9.42
N ARG A 127 12.01 -7.11 10.34
CA ARG A 127 13.28 -7.76 10.01
C ARG A 127 13.06 -9.27 9.92
N HIS A 128 13.35 -9.85 8.75
CA HIS A 128 13.33 -11.30 8.49
C HIS A 128 14.71 -11.72 7.96
N GLY A 129 15.49 -12.42 8.78
CA GLY A 129 16.90 -12.69 8.47
C GLY A 129 17.68 -11.40 8.22
N ASN A 130 18.36 -11.32 7.07
CA ASN A 130 19.13 -10.15 6.64
C ASN A 130 18.31 -9.11 5.85
N SER A 131 16.98 -9.27 5.80
CA SER A 131 16.06 -8.40 5.07
C SER A 131 15.23 -7.55 6.03
N ILE A 132 14.98 -6.29 5.67
CA ILE A 132 13.84 -5.52 6.21
C ILE A 132 12.78 -5.55 5.12
N THR A 133 11.67 -6.23 5.37
CA THR A 133 10.65 -6.50 4.34
C THR A 133 9.25 -6.13 4.82
N VAL A 134 8.40 -5.84 3.85
CA VAL A 134 7.07 -5.27 4.01
C VAL A 134 5.98 -6.28 3.68
N GLY A 135 4.78 -6.07 4.22
CA GLY A 135 3.61 -6.87 3.91
C GLY A 135 2.33 -6.28 4.49
N LYS A 136 1.29 -7.12 4.64
CA LYS A 136 -0.04 -6.72 5.11
C LYS A 136 -0.17 -6.89 6.62
N VAL A 137 -0.52 -5.83 7.32
CA VAL A 137 -1.04 -5.92 8.69
C VAL A 137 -2.53 -6.18 8.59
N HIS A 138 -2.97 -7.25 9.25
CA HIS A 138 -4.36 -7.71 9.25
C HIS A 138 -4.91 -7.60 10.67
N PRO A 139 -5.66 -6.53 11.00
CA PRO A 139 -6.06 -6.24 12.38
C PRO A 139 -6.82 -7.37 13.06
N SER A 140 -7.80 -7.98 12.38
CA SER A 140 -8.60 -9.08 12.94
C SER A 140 -7.80 -10.35 13.18
N HIS A 141 -6.71 -10.58 12.44
CA HIS A 141 -5.80 -11.70 12.65
C HIS A 141 -4.70 -11.38 13.66
N GLY A 142 -4.55 -10.11 14.03
CA GLY A 142 -3.58 -9.65 15.03
C GLY A 142 -2.11 -9.84 14.60
N CYS A 143 -1.79 -9.73 13.31
CA CYS A 143 -0.43 -9.92 12.84
C CYS A 143 -0.11 -9.16 11.53
N LEU A 144 1.19 -9.02 11.28
CA LEU A 144 1.76 -8.73 9.96
C LEU A 144 2.01 -10.05 9.23
N TYR A 145 1.63 -10.12 7.97
CA TYR A 145 2.00 -11.15 7.01
C TYR A 145 2.97 -10.59 5.98
N ILE A 146 4.13 -11.21 5.80
CA ILE A 146 5.10 -10.88 4.75
C ILE A 146 5.15 -11.95 3.66
N PRO A 147 5.35 -11.59 2.39
CA PRO A 147 5.64 -12.54 1.34
C PRO A 147 7.15 -12.83 1.36
N PHE A 148 7.50 -14.10 1.56
CA PHE A 148 8.91 -14.52 1.57
C PHE A 148 9.09 -15.98 1.20
N GLY A 149 9.94 -16.25 0.20
CA GLY A 149 10.38 -17.61 -0.15
C GLY A 149 9.23 -18.54 -0.55
N GLY A 150 8.21 -18.01 -1.22
CA GLY A 150 7.02 -18.75 -1.65
C GLY A 150 5.94 -18.92 -0.57
N ASN A 151 6.15 -18.38 0.64
CA ASN A 151 5.21 -18.51 1.75
C ASN A 151 4.75 -17.14 2.28
N GLU A 152 3.59 -17.15 2.94
CA GLU A 152 3.12 -16.06 3.78
C GLU A 152 3.58 -16.31 5.22
N VAL A 153 4.49 -15.47 5.72
CA VAL A 153 5.08 -15.61 7.07
C VAL A 153 4.48 -14.57 7.99
N ASN A 154 4.01 -14.97 9.19
CA ASN A 154 3.34 -14.07 10.12
C ASN A 154 4.25 -13.60 11.28
N TYR A 155 3.98 -12.39 11.76
CA TYR A 155 4.66 -11.74 12.89
C TYR A 155 3.66 -11.00 13.77
N ASN A 156 3.75 -11.20 15.09
CA ASN A 156 2.89 -10.52 16.05
C ASN A 156 3.49 -9.19 16.55
N SER A 157 4.76 -8.91 16.25
CA SER A 157 5.44 -7.65 16.55
C SER A 157 6.12 -7.15 15.28
N TYR A 158 5.89 -5.88 14.94
CA TYR A 158 6.26 -5.31 13.65
C TYR A 158 6.33 -3.78 13.76
N GLU A 159 6.72 -3.11 12.67
CA GLU A 159 6.49 -1.67 12.51
C GLU A 159 5.34 -1.44 11.53
N ILE A 160 4.51 -0.44 11.78
CA ILE A 160 3.41 -0.02 10.91
C ILE A 160 3.67 1.39 10.38
N LEU A 161 3.31 1.63 9.13
CA LEU A 161 3.50 2.92 8.47
C LEU A 161 2.40 3.89 8.88
N VAL A 162 2.77 5.06 9.41
CA VAL A 162 1.85 6.12 9.80
C VAL A 162 2.21 7.44 9.12
N MET A 163 1.20 8.27 8.85
CA MET A 163 1.39 9.67 8.47
C MET A 163 1.91 10.48 9.66
N ARG A 164 2.80 11.44 9.40
CA ARG A 164 3.27 12.41 10.39
C ARG A 164 2.58 13.76 10.22
#